data_AF-A0A1V5FKI2-F1
#
_entry.id   AF-A0A1V5FKI2-F1
#
_cell.length_a   1.000
_cell.length_b   1.000
_cell.length_c   1.000
_cell.angle_alpha   90.00
_cell.angle_beta   90.00
_cell.angle_gamma   90.00
#
_symmetry.space_group_name_H-M   'P 1'
#
loop_
_entity.id
_entity.type
_entity.pdbx_description
1 polymer ?
#
loop_
_entity_poly.entity_id
_entity_poly.type
_entity_poly.pdbx_seq_one_letter_code
_entity_poly.pdbx_strand_id
1 'polypeptide(L)'
;MPIHITEFNPPSRDTKNKNPDQARLSDEEVAEWTVNFYTLAFSKPYIREITRWFLIDTIGGRGIDAGLVTLEGERKPSYYALRKLLKETWSTRWEGELKDGQADFRGFFGTYEARIGGETARFELCEGPSGPIEVRTGK
;
A
#
# COMPACT_ATOMS: atom_id res chain seq x y z
N MET A 1 -0.50 21.99 2.64
CA MET A 1 -1.31 21.68 1.45
C MET A 1 -1.09 20.22 1.11
N PRO A 2 -2.14 19.39 1.00
CA PRO A 2 -1.97 17.99 0.61
C PRO A 2 -1.55 17.89 -0.87
N ILE A 3 -0.68 16.93 -1.17
CA ILE A 3 -0.26 16.55 -2.51
C ILE A 3 -0.90 15.19 -2.83
N HIS A 4 -1.52 15.12 -4.00
CA HIS A 4 -2.09 13.90 -4.57
C HIS A 4 -1.30 13.57 -5.85
N ILE A 5 -0.65 12.42 -5.88
CA ILE A 5 -0.03 11.91 -7.11
C ILE A 5 -1.17 11.26 -7.90
N THR A 6 -1.80 12.01 -8.78
CA THR A 6 -3.00 11.54 -9.51
C THR A 6 -2.65 10.54 -10.61
N GLU A 7 -1.41 10.55 -11.09
CA GLU A 7 -0.91 9.62 -12.11
C GLU A 7 0.58 9.35 -11.91
N PHE A 8 0.97 8.07 -11.95
CA PHE A 8 2.36 7.66 -12.16
C PHE A 8 2.41 6.33 -12.93
N ASN A 9 3.57 6.05 -13.52
CA ASN A 9 3.91 4.75 -14.10
C ASN A 9 5.28 4.30 -13.57
N PRO A 10 5.47 3.00 -13.29
CA PRO A 10 6.82 2.48 -13.06
C PRO A 10 7.67 2.55 -14.34
N PRO A 11 8.98 2.32 -14.25
CA PRO A 11 9.83 2.10 -15.41
C PRO A 11 9.20 1.08 -16.36
N SER A 12 9.12 1.43 -17.64
CA SER A 12 8.47 0.63 -18.67
C SER A 12 9.06 0.97 -20.03
N ARG A 13 9.00 0.02 -20.96
CA ARG A 13 9.35 0.24 -22.37
C ARG A 13 8.32 1.15 -23.05
N ASP A 14 8.76 1.93 -24.04
CA ASP A 14 7.90 2.89 -24.76
C ASP A 14 7.36 2.27 -26.06
N THR A 15 6.04 2.24 -26.22
CA THR A 15 5.31 1.91 -27.47
C THR A 15 5.86 2.56 -28.74
N LYS A 16 6.39 3.78 -28.64
CA LYS A 16 6.92 4.57 -29.78
C LYS A 16 8.35 4.19 -30.14
N ASN A 17 9.10 3.64 -29.20
CA ASN A 17 10.45 3.16 -29.48
C ASN A 17 10.35 1.79 -30.17
N LYS A 18 10.94 1.69 -31.37
CA LYS A 18 10.90 0.49 -32.20
C LYS A 18 12.12 -0.41 -32.03
N ASN A 19 13.07 -0.03 -31.18
CA ASN A 19 14.18 -0.90 -30.83
C ASN A 19 13.63 -2.15 -30.09
N PRO A 20 13.86 -3.37 -30.59
CA PRO A 20 13.45 -4.59 -29.90
C PRO A 20 14.22 -4.79 -28.59
N ASP A 21 15.45 -4.28 -28.49
CA ASP A 21 16.36 -4.44 -27.36
C ASP A 21 16.32 -3.21 -26.43
N GLN A 22 15.15 -2.62 -26.26
CA GLN A 22 14.97 -1.54 -25.28
C GLN A 22 15.40 -2.00 -23.90
N ALA A 23 16.29 -1.23 -23.29
CA ALA A 23 16.63 -1.40 -21.89
C ALA A 23 15.36 -1.42 -21.06
N ARG A 24 15.24 -2.45 -20.22
CA ARG A 24 14.13 -2.63 -19.31
C ARG A 24 14.63 -3.22 -18.01
N LEU A 25 13.89 -2.94 -16.96
CA LEU A 25 14.00 -3.67 -15.72
C LEU A 25 13.32 -5.04 -15.87
N SER A 26 13.76 -6.02 -15.09
CA SER A 26 13.00 -7.25 -14.88
C SER A 26 11.70 -6.95 -14.12
N ASP A 27 10.76 -7.89 -14.15
CA ASP A 27 9.49 -7.73 -13.46
C ASP A 27 9.67 -7.67 -11.92
N GLU A 28 10.70 -8.34 -11.40
CA GLU A 28 11.13 -8.28 -10.01
C GLU A 28 11.73 -6.91 -9.65
N GLU A 29 12.61 -6.36 -10.50
CA GLU A 29 13.17 -5.02 -10.31
C GLU A 29 12.06 -3.95 -10.35
N VAL A 30 11.06 -4.09 -11.22
CA VAL A 30 9.87 -3.22 -11.23
C VAL A 30 9.05 -3.39 -9.95
N ALA A 31 8.97 -4.60 -9.38
CA ALA A 31 8.28 -4.84 -8.12
C ALA A 31 9.00 -4.15 -6.94
N GLU A 32 10.33 -4.26 -6.87
CA GLU A 32 11.16 -3.55 -5.88
C GLU A 32 11.05 -2.04 -6.03
N TRP A 33 11.15 -1.53 -7.27
CA TRP A 33 10.95 -0.11 -7.56
C TRP A 33 9.57 0.37 -7.10
N THR A 34 8.52 -0.44 -7.34
CA THR A 34 7.15 -0.12 -6.93
C THR A 34 7.06 0.01 -5.41
N VAL A 35 7.61 -0.93 -4.65
CA VAL A 35 7.64 -0.87 -3.18
C VAL A 35 8.39 0.37 -2.70
N ASN A 36 9.55 0.66 -3.29
CA ASN A 36 10.36 1.82 -2.94
C ASN A 36 9.65 3.15 -3.23
N PHE A 37 8.97 3.25 -4.37
CA PHE A 37 8.22 4.44 -4.75
C PHE A 37 7.08 4.74 -3.77
N TYR A 38 6.24 3.74 -3.46
CA TYR A 38 5.16 3.89 -2.49
C TYR A 38 5.72 4.27 -1.11
N THR A 39 6.77 3.57 -0.65
CA THR A 39 7.39 3.83 0.65
C THR A 39 7.94 5.25 0.74
N LEU A 40 8.66 5.70 -0.30
CA LEU A 40 9.20 7.06 -0.36
C LEU A 40 8.09 8.11 -0.37
N ALA A 41 7.05 7.92 -1.18
CA ALA A 41 5.95 8.86 -1.28
C ALA A 41 5.20 8.97 0.07
N PHE A 42 4.80 7.85 0.67
CA PHE A 42 4.10 7.86 1.97
C PHE A 42 5.01 8.17 3.16
N SER A 43 6.33 8.24 2.99
CA SER A 43 7.23 8.82 4.01
C SER A 43 7.04 10.33 4.17
N LYS A 44 6.34 11.00 3.24
CA LYS A 44 6.07 12.44 3.27
C LYS A 44 4.64 12.66 3.78
N PRO A 45 4.43 13.28 4.95
CA PRO A 45 3.09 13.41 5.55
C PRO A 45 2.12 14.29 4.74
N TYR A 46 2.65 15.11 3.82
CA TYR A 46 1.84 15.92 2.92
C TYR A 46 1.38 15.16 1.66
N ILE A 47 1.91 13.96 1.36
CA ILE A 47 1.39 13.11 0.28
C ILE A 47 0.26 12.25 0.84
N ARG A 48 -0.97 12.44 0.32
CA ARG A 48 -2.17 11.78 0.84
C ARG A 48 -2.76 10.73 -0.10
N GLU A 49 -2.33 10.71 -1.37
CA GLU A 49 -2.86 9.80 -2.37
C GLU A 49 -1.83 9.49 -3.45
N ILE A 50 -1.90 8.27 -3.97
CA ILE A 50 -1.19 7.83 -5.17
C ILE A 50 -2.16 7.03 -6.03
N THR A 51 -2.37 7.49 -7.25
CA THR A 51 -3.17 6.83 -8.27
C THR A 51 -2.26 6.37 -9.42
N ARG A 52 -2.27 5.05 -9.67
CA ARG A 52 -1.48 4.39 -10.72
C ARG A 52 -2.26 4.42 -12.02
N TRP A 53 -1.63 4.84 -13.11
CA TRP A 53 -2.39 5.06 -14.33
C TRP A 53 -2.78 3.77 -15.05
N PHE A 54 -1.90 2.79 -15.23
CA PHE A 54 -2.35 1.54 -15.86
C PHE A 54 -2.33 0.37 -14.91
N LEU A 55 -3.45 -0.36 -14.85
CA LEU A 55 -3.56 -1.61 -14.12
C LEU A 55 -3.09 -2.79 -14.98
N ILE A 56 -3.34 -2.73 -16.29
CA ILE A 56 -3.12 -3.81 -17.25
C ILE A 56 -2.04 -3.39 -18.25
N ASP A 57 -1.09 -4.27 -18.55
CA ASP A 57 -0.07 -4.06 -19.57
C ASP A 57 -0.69 -3.70 -20.91
N THR A 58 0.01 -2.88 -21.70
CA THR A 58 -0.39 -2.41 -23.05
C THR A 58 -1.67 -1.58 -23.14
N ILE A 59 -2.45 -1.47 -22.06
CA ILE A 59 -3.69 -0.69 -22.04
C ILE A 59 -3.40 0.71 -21.53
N GLY A 60 -3.46 1.64 -22.48
CA GLY A 60 -3.36 3.07 -22.24
C GLY A 60 -1.94 3.61 -22.19
N GLY A 61 -1.78 4.88 -22.59
CA GLY A 61 -0.52 5.61 -22.52
C GLY A 61 0.59 5.02 -23.38
N ARG A 62 1.85 5.21 -22.95
CA ARG A 62 3.04 4.79 -23.72
C ARG A 62 3.79 3.60 -23.13
N GLY A 63 3.51 3.21 -21.89
CA GLY A 63 4.19 2.10 -21.22
C GLY A 63 3.56 0.78 -21.65
N ILE A 64 4.35 -0.15 -22.19
CA ILE A 64 3.82 -1.45 -22.65
C ILE A 64 3.77 -2.51 -21.56
N ASP A 65 4.65 -2.42 -20.57
CA ASP A 65 4.84 -3.40 -19.48
C ASP A 65 4.77 -2.76 -18.10
N ALA A 66 4.09 -1.61 -18.02
CA ALA A 66 3.94 -0.85 -16.79
C ALA A 66 2.87 -1.42 -15.84
N GLY A 67 2.01 -2.35 -16.25
CA GLY A 67 0.85 -2.88 -15.52
C GLY A 67 1.18 -3.63 -14.23
N LEU A 68 0.14 -3.92 -13.43
CA LEU A 68 0.17 -4.92 -12.35
C LEU A 68 -0.30 -6.29 -12.86
N VAL A 69 -0.99 -6.31 -14.00
CA VAL A 69 -1.57 -7.49 -14.63
C VAL A 69 -1.16 -7.50 -16.10
N THR A 70 -0.84 -8.66 -16.66
CA THR A 70 -0.60 -8.80 -18.10
C THR A 70 -1.90 -8.62 -18.89
N LEU A 71 -1.80 -8.46 -20.22
CA LEU A 71 -2.99 -8.37 -21.07
C LEU A 71 -3.88 -9.63 -20.98
N GLU A 72 -3.26 -10.78 -20.74
CA GLU A 72 -3.91 -12.09 -20.58
C GLU A 72 -4.55 -12.28 -19.19
N GLY A 73 -4.37 -11.33 -18.26
CA GLY A 73 -4.96 -11.38 -16.92
C GLY A 73 -4.07 -11.95 -15.84
N GLU A 74 -2.79 -12.25 -16.13
CA GLU A 74 -1.86 -12.80 -15.15
C GLU A 74 -1.30 -11.71 -14.24
N ARG A 75 -1.25 -11.97 -12.93
CA ARG A 75 -0.74 -11.01 -11.94
C ARG A 75 0.79 -10.99 -11.99
N LYS A 76 1.36 -9.80 -12.12
CA LYS A 76 2.81 -9.58 -12.16
C LYS A 76 3.42 -9.56 -10.76
N PRO A 77 4.75 -9.76 -10.61
CA PRO A 77 5.45 -9.60 -9.32
C PRO A 77 5.11 -8.29 -8.59
N SER A 78 4.97 -7.18 -9.31
CA SER A 78 4.58 -5.87 -8.77
C SER A 78 3.20 -5.86 -8.10
N TYR A 79 2.23 -6.67 -8.59
CA TYR A 79 0.94 -6.84 -7.94
C TYR A 79 1.11 -7.46 -6.55
N TYR A 80 1.86 -8.56 -6.47
CA TYR A 80 2.05 -9.29 -5.21
C TYR A 80 2.87 -8.46 -4.21
N ALA A 81 3.90 -7.78 -4.68
CA ALA A 81 4.72 -6.88 -3.86
C ALA A 81 3.87 -5.73 -3.28
N LEU A 82 3.06 -5.09 -4.12
CA LEU A 82 2.18 -4.01 -3.66
C LEU A 82 1.07 -4.51 -2.72
N ARG A 83 0.49 -5.69 -3.00
CA ARG A 83 -0.48 -6.34 -2.09
C ARG A 83 0.14 -6.62 -0.73
N LYS A 84 1.34 -7.22 -0.70
CA LYS A 84 2.07 -7.48 0.55
C LYS A 84 2.38 -6.19 1.29
N LEU A 85 2.81 -5.15 0.58
CA LEU A 85 3.09 -3.85 1.19
C LEU A 85 1.83 -3.27 1.82
N LEU A 86 0.74 -3.14 1.08
CA LEU A 86 -0.46 -2.42 1.53
C LEU A 86 -1.36 -3.23 2.46
N LYS A 87 -1.45 -4.55 2.30
CA LYS A 87 -2.41 -5.40 3.03
C LYS A 87 -1.80 -6.20 4.17
N GLU A 88 -0.47 -6.33 4.19
CA GLU A 88 0.22 -7.13 5.20
C GLU A 88 1.22 -6.25 5.97
N THR A 89 2.10 -5.54 5.26
CA THR A 89 3.19 -4.75 5.88
C THR A 89 2.71 -3.43 6.48
N TRP A 90 1.90 -2.67 5.74
CA TRP A 90 1.25 -1.44 6.19
C TRP A 90 -0.17 -1.71 6.69
N SER A 91 -0.31 -2.86 7.34
CA SER A 91 -1.45 -3.18 8.17
C SER A 91 -0.96 -3.26 9.61
N THR A 92 -1.89 -3.21 10.56
CA THR A 92 -1.54 -3.37 11.96
C THR A 92 -2.30 -4.58 12.49
N ARG A 93 -1.55 -5.57 12.94
CA ARG A 93 -2.05 -6.70 13.72
C ARG A 93 -1.23 -6.77 15.01
N TRP A 94 -1.92 -6.83 16.13
CA TRP A 94 -1.31 -6.96 17.44
C TRP A 94 -2.08 -8.02 18.24
N GLU A 95 -1.34 -8.89 18.92
CA GLU A 95 -1.87 -9.92 19.81
C GLU A 95 -1.01 -9.96 21.07
N GLY A 96 -1.65 -9.99 22.24
CA GLY A 96 -0.97 -9.98 23.51
C GLY A 96 -1.94 -9.95 24.69
N GLU A 97 -1.39 -9.99 25.89
CA GLU A 97 -2.13 -9.90 27.14
C GLU A 97 -2.27 -8.44 27.57
N LEU A 98 -3.40 -8.11 28.19
CA LEU A 98 -3.60 -6.82 28.83
C LEU A 98 -2.90 -6.82 30.19
N LYS A 99 -2.17 -5.74 30.50
CA LYS A 99 -1.63 -5.47 31.85
C LYS A 99 -2.47 -4.37 32.49
N ASP A 100 -3.12 -4.67 33.61
CA ASP A 100 -4.03 -3.74 34.30
C ASP A 100 -5.08 -3.12 33.36
N GLY A 101 -5.58 -3.93 32.40
CA GLY A 101 -6.56 -3.51 31.39
C GLY A 101 -5.99 -2.71 30.22
N GLN A 102 -4.66 -2.58 30.10
CA GLN A 102 -4.00 -1.77 29.07
C GLN A 102 -3.07 -2.60 28.17
N ALA A 103 -2.89 -2.13 26.94
CA ALA A 103 -1.93 -2.65 25.98
C ALA A 103 -1.37 -1.51 25.11
N ASP A 104 -0.07 -1.59 24.81
CA ASP A 104 0.61 -0.68 23.91
C ASP A 104 0.77 -1.31 22.53
N PHE A 105 0.43 -0.57 21.48
CA PHE A 105 0.66 -0.99 20.11
C PHE A 105 0.99 0.21 19.21
N ARG A 106 1.59 -0.05 18.05
CA ARG A 106 1.81 0.96 17.00
C ARG A 106 0.88 0.65 15.84
N GLY A 107 0.11 1.65 15.41
CA GLY A 107 -0.79 1.53 14.28
C GLY A 107 -0.64 2.66 13.27
N PHE A 108 -1.24 2.47 12.09
CA PHE A 108 -1.50 3.51 11.10
C PHE A 108 -2.82 4.21 11.43
N PHE A 109 -3.06 5.41 10.89
CA PHE A 109 -4.38 6.04 11.04
C PHE A 109 -5.44 5.21 10.31
N GLY A 110 -6.61 5.04 10.94
CA GLY A 110 -7.70 4.25 10.38
C GLY A 110 -8.59 3.62 11.43
N THR A 111 -9.52 2.80 10.97
CA THR A 111 -10.46 2.06 11.82
C THR A 111 -9.88 0.71 12.21
N TYR A 112 -10.00 0.37 13.49
CA TYR A 112 -9.50 -0.84 14.10
C TYR A 112 -10.62 -1.66 14.72
N GLU A 113 -10.38 -2.96 14.82
CA GLU A 113 -11.21 -3.91 15.56
C GLU A 113 -10.36 -4.52 16.69
N ALA A 114 -10.78 -4.32 17.93
CA ALA A 114 -10.22 -5.00 19.10
C ALA A 114 -11.08 -6.22 19.44
N ARG A 115 -10.43 -7.35 19.73
CA ARG A 115 -11.09 -8.56 20.24
C ARG A 115 -10.55 -8.88 21.63
N ILE A 116 -11.41 -8.79 22.64
CA ILE A 116 -11.03 -8.95 24.05
C ILE A 116 -12.02 -9.91 24.70
N GLY A 117 -11.53 -11.03 25.24
CA GLY A 117 -12.38 -12.00 25.93
C GLY A 117 -13.53 -12.60 25.08
N GLY A 118 -13.39 -12.64 23.75
CA GLY A 118 -14.43 -13.11 22.84
C GLY A 118 -15.42 -12.03 22.36
N GLU A 119 -15.36 -10.83 22.94
CA GLU A 119 -16.13 -9.67 22.49
C GLU A 119 -15.33 -8.82 21.49
N THR A 120 -16.05 -8.05 20.68
CA THR A 120 -15.47 -7.18 19.65
C THR A 120 -15.88 -5.73 19.89
N ALA A 121 -14.91 -4.82 19.78
CA ALA A 121 -15.14 -3.38 19.82
C ALA A 121 -14.38 -2.69 18.68
N ARG A 122 -14.91 -1.57 18.19
CA ARG A 122 -14.28 -0.76 17.14
C ARG A 122 -13.80 0.55 17.71
N PHE A 123 -12.66 1.00 17.21
CA PHE A 123 -12.09 2.30 17.57
C PHE A 123 -11.30 2.87 16.38
N GLU A 124 -10.94 4.15 16.46
CA GLU A 124 -10.22 4.84 15.39
C GLU A 124 -8.88 5.39 15.89
N LEU A 125 -7.85 5.22 15.07
CA LEU A 125 -6.60 5.95 15.21
C LEU A 125 -6.65 7.17 14.28
N CYS A 126 -6.66 8.35 14.87
CA CYS A 126 -6.70 9.62 14.15
C CYS A 126 -5.36 10.36 14.23
N GLU A 127 -5.15 11.30 13.31
CA GLU A 127 -3.98 12.19 13.34
C GLU A 127 -4.04 13.07 14.61
N GLY A 128 -2.99 13.02 15.43
CA GLY A 128 -2.94 13.72 16.72
C GLY A 128 -1.79 13.25 17.61
N PRO A 129 -1.65 13.82 18.81
CA PRO A 129 -0.68 13.34 19.79
C PRO A 129 -1.02 11.90 20.19
N SER A 130 0.02 11.06 20.37
CA SER A 130 -0.16 9.73 20.93
C SER A 130 -0.79 9.81 22.32
N GLY A 131 -1.77 8.95 22.58
CA GLY A 131 -2.47 8.91 23.86
C GLY A 131 -3.31 7.64 24.01
N PRO A 132 -3.83 7.38 25.22
CA PRO A 132 -4.68 6.22 25.44
C PRO A 132 -6.01 6.36 24.69
N ILE A 133 -6.50 5.24 24.19
CA ILE A 133 -7.83 5.12 23.60
C ILE A 133 -8.63 4.19 24.49
N GLU A 134 -9.71 4.69 25.08
CA GLU A 134 -10.64 3.84 25.81
C GLU A 134 -11.44 2.99 24.82
N VAL A 135 -11.28 1.68 24.92
CA VAL A 135 -12.06 0.71 24.17
C VAL A 135 -12.95 -0.02 25.16
N ARG A 136 -14.27 0.05 24.96
CA ARG A 136 -15.26 -0.64 25.79
C ARG A 136 -15.90 -1.75 24.97
N THR A 137 -15.88 -2.97 25.51
CA THR A 137 -16.68 -4.07 24.98
C THR A 137 -18.03 -4.09 25.72
N GLY A 138 -19.08 -4.52 25.02
CA GLY A 138 -20.44 -4.41 25.53
C GLY A 138 -20.79 -5.56 26.46
N LYS A 139 -21.10 -5.24 27.72
CA LYS A 139 -22.12 -5.96 28.48
C LYS A 139 -23.46 -5.26 28.35
#